data_AF-A0A1E3Q3W8-F1
#
_entry.id   AF-A0A1E3Q3W8-F1
#
_cell.length_a   1.000
_cell.length_b   1.000
_cell.length_c   1.000
_cell.angle_alpha   90.00
_cell.angle_beta   90.00
_cell.angle_gamma   90.00
#
_symmetry.space_group_name_H-M   'P 1'
#
loop_
_entity.id
_entity.type
_entity.pdbx_description
1 polymer ?
#
loop_
_entity_poly.entity_id
_entity_poly.type
_entity_poly.pdbx_seq_one_letter_code
_entity_poly.pdbx_strand_id
1 'polypeptide(L)'
;MDQQQAVEQVVEQPVDALFSAYFPLPYRAVSTFIIGVWAWAITLQYLTKLHIDVESLLRFNQQRSGPPLYRSVYEVAGILTIVYAISATCFWMASNGSAYLAFLGLDILALSCFVAVPAIFFYPGIAFHRPGRYRFLRTMRRIMFGGLDRDTRFADTLVADALTSYTKVIGDMWVMTCMVLSHKSVASIPDRTCGGKFVVPTIIAIPYLIRLRQCLTDYLRSGARDTTHLLNAVKYTTTFPVIILSAVQRSHSESDNGSFLGALTLYNLWVLCMIVNSLYSFYWDVTKDWDLTMFKISSKNANLPHKGLRSILYFPSPYIYYAAVFVDFILRFTWSLKVSPHLYFFNEQEGGVFALEMMELLRRWVWLFLRIETEWIRTTGSGRLPVAMSEAGTGLHEAKD
;
A
#
# COMPACT_ATOMS: atom_id res chain seq x y z
N MET A 1 -38.53 25.60 14.85
CA MET A 1 -37.18 25.54 14.25
C MET A 1 -37.40 24.93 12.89
N ASP A 2 -37.59 25.82 11.91
CA ASP A 2 -38.41 25.56 10.74
C ASP A 2 -37.71 24.69 9.71
N GLN A 3 -38.49 23.82 9.06
CA GLN A 3 -38.05 23.01 7.91
C GLN A 3 -37.40 23.86 6.80
N GLN A 4 -37.69 25.16 6.75
CA GLN A 4 -37.06 26.11 5.83
C GLN A 4 -35.59 26.39 6.16
N GLN A 5 -35.18 26.44 7.44
CA GLN A 5 -33.77 26.57 7.82
C GLN A 5 -32.97 25.30 7.54
N ALA A 6 -33.61 24.12 7.58
CA ALA A 6 -32.98 22.86 7.20
C ALA A 6 -32.76 22.74 5.68
N VAL A 7 -33.62 23.37 4.87
CA VAL A 7 -33.51 23.39 3.41
C VAL A 7 -32.51 24.45 2.93
N GLU A 8 -32.40 25.60 3.62
CA GLU A 8 -31.39 26.63 3.29
C GLU A 8 -29.95 26.16 3.55
N GLN A 9 -29.72 25.25 4.51
CA GLN A 9 -28.41 24.61 4.72
C GLN A 9 -28.02 23.56 3.65
N VAL A 10 -28.91 23.24 2.71
CA VAL A 10 -28.63 22.30 1.61
C VAL A 10 -27.99 23.00 0.41
N VAL A 11 -28.11 24.33 0.29
CA VAL A 11 -27.79 25.07 -0.95
C VAL A 11 -26.30 25.47 -1.07
N GLU A 12 -25.54 25.47 0.02
CA GLU A 12 -24.07 25.65 0.01
C GLU A 12 -23.39 24.52 0.78
N GLN A 13 -23.61 23.26 0.39
CA GLN A 13 -22.76 22.19 0.93
C GLN A 13 -21.38 22.30 0.27
N PRO A 14 -20.29 22.43 1.06
CA PRO A 14 -18.94 22.42 0.51
C PRO A 14 -18.73 21.14 -0.31
N VAL A 15 -17.96 21.22 -1.40
CA VAL A 15 -17.71 20.11 -2.35
C VAL A 15 -17.36 18.79 -1.63
N ASP A 16 -16.76 18.87 -0.45
CA ASP A 16 -16.34 17.73 0.37
C ASP A 16 -17.46 17.04 1.13
N ALA A 17 -18.49 17.80 1.52
CA ALA A 17 -19.73 17.24 2.03
C ALA A 17 -20.44 16.45 0.93
N LEU A 18 -20.46 16.97 -0.30
CA LEU A 18 -21.05 16.28 -1.45
C LEU A 18 -20.28 15.00 -1.81
N PHE A 19 -18.94 15.07 -1.89
CA PHE A 19 -18.12 13.90 -2.16
C PHE A 19 -18.26 12.84 -1.06
N SER A 20 -18.31 13.25 0.21
CA SER A 20 -18.49 12.30 1.32
C SER A 20 -19.87 11.68 1.36
N ALA A 21 -20.91 12.44 1.03
CA ALA A 21 -22.26 11.94 0.92
C ALA A 21 -22.42 10.94 -0.23
N TYR A 22 -21.85 11.23 -1.41
CA TYR A 22 -21.95 10.37 -2.58
C TYR A 22 -21.03 9.14 -2.49
N PHE A 23 -19.84 9.33 -1.92
CA PHE A 23 -18.85 8.27 -1.75
C PHE A 23 -18.36 8.21 -0.30
N PRO A 24 -19.14 7.60 0.61
CA PRO A 24 -18.79 7.46 2.02
C PRO A 24 -17.43 6.83 2.28
N LEU A 25 -16.83 7.19 3.41
CA LEU A 25 -15.50 6.72 3.82
C LEU A 25 -15.37 5.17 3.82
N PRO A 26 -16.37 4.38 4.25
CA PRO A 26 -16.28 2.92 4.19
C PRO A 26 -16.14 2.39 2.75
N TYR A 27 -16.88 2.95 1.79
CA TYR A 27 -16.78 2.53 0.39
C TYR A 27 -15.46 2.93 -0.24
N ARG A 28 -14.89 4.09 0.14
CA ARG A 28 -13.52 4.47 -0.24
C ARG A 28 -12.52 3.41 0.19
N ALA A 29 -12.49 3.08 1.49
CA ALA A 29 -11.59 2.07 2.04
C ALA A 29 -11.73 0.69 1.37
N VAL A 30 -12.98 0.24 1.16
CA VAL A 30 -13.27 -1.05 0.50
C VAL A 30 -12.81 -1.04 -0.95
N SER A 31 -13.07 0.04 -1.69
CA SER A 31 -12.66 0.14 -3.10
C SER A 31 -11.14 0.10 -3.24
N THR A 32 -10.40 0.82 -2.39
CA THR A 32 -8.93 0.81 -2.35
C THR A 32 -8.40 -0.60 -2.12
N PHE A 33 -9.00 -1.32 -1.17
CA PHE A 33 -8.63 -2.70 -0.88
C PHE A 33 -8.87 -3.63 -2.07
N ILE A 34 -10.05 -3.57 -2.70
CA ILE A 34 -10.40 -4.40 -3.86
C ILE A 34 -9.48 -4.12 -5.05
N ILE A 35 -9.18 -2.84 -5.33
CA ILE A 35 -8.23 -2.46 -6.39
C ILE A 35 -6.85 -3.09 -6.14
N GLY A 36 -6.39 -3.14 -4.89
CA GLY A 36 -5.14 -3.82 -4.54
C GLY A 36 -5.16 -5.33 -4.81
N VAL A 37 -6.30 -6.01 -4.57
CA VAL A 37 -6.45 -7.44 -4.88
C VAL A 37 -6.42 -7.67 -6.41
N TRP A 38 -7.09 -6.81 -7.19
CA TRP A 38 -7.01 -6.84 -8.65
C TRP A 38 -5.60 -6.58 -9.17
N ALA A 39 -4.92 -5.56 -8.63
CA ALA A 39 -3.53 -5.25 -8.96
C ALA A 39 -2.60 -6.45 -8.72
N TRP A 40 -2.80 -7.17 -7.62
CA TRP A 40 -2.08 -8.42 -7.33
C TRP A 40 -2.37 -9.52 -8.36
N ALA A 41 -3.65 -9.75 -8.71
CA ALA A 41 -4.03 -10.74 -9.72
C ALA A 41 -3.41 -10.46 -11.09
N ILE A 42 -3.45 -9.20 -11.55
CA ILE A 42 -2.85 -8.76 -12.82
C ILE A 42 -1.34 -8.95 -12.80
N THR A 43 -0.70 -8.62 -11.67
CA THR A 43 0.75 -8.81 -11.50
C THR A 43 1.13 -10.28 -11.67
N LEU A 44 0.43 -11.18 -10.98
CA LEU A 44 0.68 -12.62 -11.09
C LEU A 44 0.49 -13.10 -12.53
N GLN A 45 -0.63 -12.76 -13.17
CA GLN A 45 -0.92 -13.20 -14.53
C GLN A 45 0.16 -12.74 -15.52
N TYR A 46 0.56 -11.46 -15.46
CA TYR A 46 1.52 -10.90 -16.38
C TYR A 46 2.92 -11.47 -16.17
N LEU A 47 3.35 -11.65 -14.92
CA LEU A 47 4.65 -12.28 -14.61
C LEU A 47 4.68 -13.76 -15.00
N THR A 48 3.58 -14.50 -14.86
CA THR A 48 3.46 -15.86 -15.38
C THR A 48 3.61 -15.90 -16.90
N LYS A 49 3.04 -14.92 -17.64
CA LYS A 49 3.23 -14.81 -19.10
C LYS A 49 4.69 -14.55 -19.49
N LEU A 50 5.47 -13.90 -18.62
CA LEU A 50 6.91 -13.71 -18.79
C LEU A 50 7.76 -14.89 -18.27
N HIS A 51 7.13 -16.02 -17.95
CA HIS A 51 7.79 -17.21 -17.39
C HIS A 51 8.53 -16.96 -16.07
N ILE A 52 8.07 -15.99 -15.27
CA ILE A 52 8.55 -15.75 -13.91
C ILE A 52 7.67 -16.54 -12.93
N ASP A 53 8.24 -17.55 -12.26
CA ASP A 53 7.52 -18.38 -11.29
C ASP A 53 7.42 -17.68 -9.93
N VAL A 54 6.42 -16.82 -9.81
CA VAL A 54 6.12 -16.06 -8.58
C VAL A 54 5.71 -16.99 -7.44
N GLU A 55 5.06 -18.12 -7.73
CA GLU A 55 4.61 -19.06 -6.69
C GLU A 55 5.81 -19.67 -5.96
N SER A 56 6.84 -20.10 -6.72
CA SER A 56 8.10 -20.57 -6.16
C SER A 56 8.83 -19.50 -5.34
N LEU A 57 8.87 -18.24 -5.81
CA LEU A 57 9.45 -17.13 -5.05
C LEU A 57 8.74 -16.87 -3.73
N LEU A 58 7.41 -17.02 -3.72
CA LEU A 58 6.60 -16.90 -2.53
C LEU A 58 6.63 -18.16 -1.66
N ARG A 59 7.37 -19.20 -2.05
CA ARG A 59 7.39 -20.55 -1.45
C ARG A 59 6.01 -21.18 -1.35
N PHE A 60 5.14 -20.86 -2.31
CA PHE A 60 3.80 -21.38 -2.42
C PHE A 60 3.83 -22.71 -3.20
N ASN A 61 4.07 -23.81 -2.48
CA ASN A 61 4.02 -25.14 -3.06
C ASN A 61 2.56 -25.60 -3.19
N GLN A 62 1.83 -25.08 -4.17
CA GLN A 62 0.65 -25.79 -4.65
C GLN A 62 1.13 -26.98 -5.50
N GLN A 63 0.44 -28.12 -5.44
CA GLN A 63 0.71 -29.23 -6.35
C GLN A 63 0.76 -28.69 -7.79
N ARG A 64 1.87 -28.90 -8.52
CA ARG A 64 2.14 -28.36 -9.87
C ARG A 64 1.04 -28.62 -10.91
N SER A 65 0.08 -29.50 -10.61
CA SER A 65 -1.05 -29.87 -11.46
C SER A 65 -2.32 -29.00 -11.27
N GLY A 66 -2.30 -28.02 -10.37
CA GLY A 66 -3.44 -27.13 -10.12
C GLY A 66 -3.55 -25.96 -11.11
N PRO A 67 -4.70 -25.26 -11.14
CA PRO A 67 -4.80 -23.99 -11.86
C PRO A 67 -3.81 -22.97 -11.26
N PRO A 68 -3.25 -22.06 -12.08
CA PRO A 68 -2.27 -21.08 -11.60
C PRO A 68 -2.89 -20.10 -10.60
N LEU A 69 -2.08 -19.65 -9.63
CA LEU A 69 -2.51 -18.82 -8.49
C LEU A 69 -3.31 -17.57 -8.92
N TYR A 70 -2.94 -16.94 -10.04
CA TYR A 70 -3.63 -15.73 -10.50
C TYR A 70 -5.14 -15.97 -10.76
N ARG A 71 -5.56 -17.18 -11.18
CA ARG A 71 -6.97 -17.50 -11.37
C ARG A 71 -7.72 -17.46 -10.05
N SER A 72 -7.17 -18.09 -9.01
CA SER A 72 -7.73 -18.05 -7.66
C SER A 72 -7.87 -16.63 -7.13
N VAL A 73 -6.87 -15.78 -7.36
CA VAL A 73 -6.91 -14.37 -6.93
C VAL A 73 -7.96 -13.58 -7.73
N TYR A 74 -8.09 -13.81 -9.03
CA TYR A 74 -9.15 -13.17 -9.84
C TYR A 74 -10.55 -13.55 -9.38
N GLU A 75 -10.79 -14.83 -9.05
CA GLU A 75 -12.10 -15.25 -8.55
C GLU A 75 -12.42 -14.57 -7.20
N VAL A 76 -11.44 -14.47 -6.29
CA VAL A 76 -11.60 -13.68 -5.05
C VAL A 76 -11.92 -12.22 -5.38
N ALA A 77 -11.13 -11.59 -6.25
CA ALA A 77 -11.32 -10.19 -6.63
C ALA A 77 -12.71 -9.93 -7.23
N GLY A 78 -13.18 -10.84 -8.09
CA GLY A 78 -14.51 -10.80 -8.68
C GLY A 78 -15.63 -10.87 -7.64
N ILE A 79 -15.56 -11.82 -6.70
CA ILE A 79 -16.55 -11.96 -5.63
C ILE A 79 -16.60 -10.69 -4.77
N LEU A 80 -15.44 -10.15 -4.36
CA LEU A 80 -15.40 -8.92 -3.57
C LEU A 80 -15.98 -7.73 -4.33
N THR A 81 -15.69 -7.64 -5.63
CA THR A 81 -16.20 -6.58 -6.51
C THR A 81 -17.72 -6.66 -6.66
N ILE A 82 -18.28 -7.87 -6.80
CA ILE A 82 -19.73 -8.07 -6.89
C ILE A 82 -20.41 -7.61 -5.60
N VAL A 83 -19.90 -8.03 -4.43
CA VAL A 83 -20.45 -7.63 -3.12
C VAL A 83 -20.41 -6.12 -2.94
N TYR A 84 -19.28 -5.50 -3.29
CA TYR A 84 -19.13 -4.05 -3.26
C TYR A 84 -20.08 -3.34 -4.23
N ALA A 85 -20.15 -3.79 -5.49
CA ALA A 85 -20.99 -3.17 -6.52
C ALA A 85 -22.47 -3.24 -6.16
N ILE A 86 -22.95 -4.38 -5.65
CA ILE A 86 -24.34 -4.51 -5.17
C ILE A 86 -24.60 -3.50 -4.05
N SER A 87 -23.74 -3.48 -3.02
CA SER A 87 -23.91 -2.58 -1.88
C SER A 87 -23.87 -1.10 -2.28
N ALA A 88 -22.86 -0.69 -3.05
CA ALA A 88 -22.69 0.70 -3.49
C ALA A 88 -23.83 1.14 -4.42
N THR A 89 -24.27 0.29 -5.34
CA THR A 89 -25.39 0.63 -6.24
C THR A 89 -26.69 0.76 -5.45
N CYS A 90 -26.97 -0.14 -4.50
CA CYS A 90 -28.11 -0.01 -3.59
C CYS A 90 -28.04 1.31 -2.78
N PHE A 91 -26.87 1.69 -2.29
CA PHE A 91 -26.65 2.95 -1.58
C PHE A 91 -26.93 4.16 -2.48
N TRP A 92 -26.44 4.17 -3.73
CA TRP A 92 -26.68 5.27 -4.66
C TRP A 92 -28.14 5.38 -5.10
N MET A 93 -28.80 4.25 -5.34
CA MET A 93 -30.23 4.23 -5.65
C MET A 93 -31.07 4.74 -4.48
N ALA A 94 -30.74 4.32 -3.25
CA ALA A 94 -31.48 4.71 -2.05
C ALA A 94 -31.21 6.16 -1.63
N SER A 95 -29.98 6.65 -1.81
CA SER A 95 -29.64 8.05 -1.51
C SER A 95 -30.16 9.01 -2.58
N ASN A 96 -30.35 8.55 -3.82
CA ASN A 96 -30.77 9.36 -4.98
C ASN A 96 -29.94 10.65 -5.13
N GLY A 97 -28.65 10.59 -4.78
CA GLY A 97 -27.75 11.74 -4.76
C GLY A 97 -28.01 12.79 -3.67
N SER A 98 -28.97 12.56 -2.77
CA SER A 98 -29.28 13.47 -1.66
C SER A 98 -28.41 13.17 -0.44
N ALA A 99 -27.68 14.18 0.03
CA ALA A 99 -26.92 14.11 1.28
C ALA A 99 -27.81 13.81 2.49
N TYR A 100 -29.02 14.39 2.53
CA TYR A 100 -29.99 14.12 3.58
C TYR A 100 -30.38 12.64 3.67
N LEU A 101 -30.66 12.01 2.52
CA LEU A 101 -31.02 10.58 2.47
C LEU A 101 -29.82 9.68 2.80
N ALA A 102 -28.60 10.07 2.37
CA ALA A 102 -27.37 9.40 2.77
C ALA A 102 -27.21 9.37 4.30
N PHE A 103 -27.56 10.46 4.99
CA PHE A 103 -27.49 10.56 6.45
C PHE A 103 -28.65 9.85 7.17
N LEU A 104 -29.72 9.48 6.47
CA LEU A 104 -30.94 8.89 7.04
C LEU A 104 -30.86 7.36 7.24
N GLY A 105 -29.70 6.85 7.69
CA GLY A 105 -29.52 5.43 8.05
C GLY A 105 -28.99 4.52 6.94
N LEU A 106 -28.56 5.05 5.80
CA LEU A 106 -27.86 4.28 4.77
C LEU A 106 -26.42 3.88 5.15
N ASP A 107 -25.91 4.41 6.27
CA ASP A 107 -24.64 4.02 6.88
C ASP A 107 -24.49 2.49 7.04
N ILE A 108 -25.60 1.79 7.31
CA ILE A 108 -25.59 0.35 7.52
C ILE A 108 -25.17 -0.42 6.25
N LEU A 109 -25.49 0.09 5.05
CA LEU A 109 -25.07 -0.51 3.79
C LEU A 109 -23.56 -0.37 3.61
N ALA A 110 -23.02 0.84 3.83
CA ALA A 110 -21.60 1.12 3.70
C ALA A 110 -20.77 0.37 4.76
N LEU A 111 -21.23 0.36 6.02
CA LEU A 111 -20.57 -0.33 7.13
C LEU A 111 -20.63 -1.85 6.98
N SER A 112 -21.79 -2.41 6.59
CA SER A 112 -21.89 -3.85 6.34
C SER A 112 -20.99 -4.29 5.20
N CYS A 113 -20.87 -3.51 4.13
CA CYS A 113 -19.90 -3.76 3.05
C CYS A 113 -18.45 -3.73 3.58
N PHE A 114 -18.11 -2.71 4.38
CA PHE A 114 -16.80 -2.55 4.99
C PHE A 114 -16.41 -3.71 5.91
N VAL A 115 -17.37 -4.35 6.59
CA VAL A 115 -17.12 -5.56 7.37
C VAL A 115 -17.11 -6.81 6.49
N ALA A 116 -18.05 -6.94 5.57
CA ALA A 116 -18.25 -8.13 4.74
C ALA A 116 -17.08 -8.39 3.78
N VAL A 117 -16.53 -7.38 3.12
CA VAL A 117 -15.45 -7.56 2.14
C VAL A 117 -14.17 -8.12 2.81
N PRO A 118 -13.64 -7.52 3.89
CA PRO A 118 -12.56 -8.12 4.65
C PRO A 118 -12.93 -9.49 5.20
N ALA A 119 -14.14 -9.69 5.75
CA ALA A 119 -14.56 -11.00 6.24
C ALA A 119 -14.47 -12.07 5.14
N ILE A 120 -15.00 -11.80 3.95
CA ILE A 120 -14.91 -12.70 2.79
C ILE A 120 -13.47 -12.93 2.34
N PHE A 121 -12.59 -11.92 2.42
CA PHE A 121 -11.18 -12.04 2.03
C PHE A 121 -10.31 -12.79 3.05
N PHE A 122 -10.55 -12.58 4.34
CA PHE A 122 -9.73 -13.16 5.40
C PHE A 122 -10.25 -14.51 5.88
N TYR A 123 -11.56 -14.80 5.78
CA TYR A 123 -12.15 -16.03 6.30
C TYR A 123 -11.58 -17.28 5.61
N PRO A 124 -10.84 -18.14 6.33
CA PRO A 124 -10.13 -19.27 5.72
C PRO A 124 -10.97 -20.55 5.72
N GLY A 125 -12.30 -20.44 5.67
CA GLY A 125 -13.23 -21.57 5.75
C GLY A 125 -13.04 -22.63 4.67
N ILE A 126 -13.84 -23.69 4.76
CA ILE A 126 -13.71 -24.88 3.89
C ILE A 126 -14.11 -24.55 2.44
N ALA A 127 -15.03 -23.60 2.26
CA ALA A 127 -15.40 -23.10 0.94
C ALA A 127 -14.38 -22.05 0.47
N PHE A 128 -13.59 -22.41 -0.54
CA PHE A 128 -12.85 -21.51 -1.45
C PHE A 128 -11.43 -21.03 -1.06
N HIS A 129 -10.43 -21.43 -1.88
CA HIS A 129 -9.01 -21.03 -1.82
C HIS A 129 -8.35 -21.10 -0.44
N ARG A 130 -8.78 -22.04 0.41
CA ARG A 130 -8.35 -22.24 1.79
C ARG A 130 -6.81 -22.20 1.99
N PRO A 131 -5.98 -22.92 1.22
CA PRO A 131 -4.53 -22.92 1.43
C PRO A 131 -3.89 -21.52 1.28
N GLY A 132 -4.32 -20.75 0.27
CA GLY A 132 -3.84 -19.39 0.03
C GLY A 132 -4.20 -18.44 1.17
N ARG A 133 -5.45 -18.50 1.65
CA ARG A 133 -5.96 -17.66 2.76
C ARG A 133 -5.24 -17.96 4.07
N TYR A 134 -5.09 -19.23 4.44
CA TYR A 134 -4.34 -19.62 5.65
C TYR A 134 -2.88 -19.14 5.59
N ARG A 135 -2.25 -19.25 4.42
CA ARG A 135 -0.88 -18.76 4.25
C ARG A 135 -0.79 -17.25 4.37
N PHE A 136 -1.73 -16.52 3.77
CA PHE A 136 -1.79 -15.06 3.90
C PHE A 136 -1.98 -14.63 5.35
N LEU A 137 -2.92 -15.25 6.08
CA LEU A 137 -3.13 -15.00 7.52
C LEU A 137 -1.89 -15.33 8.36
N ARG A 138 -1.20 -16.44 8.07
CA ARG A 138 0.05 -16.79 8.75
C ARG A 138 1.13 -15.75 8.49
N THR A 139 1.20 -15.22 7.27
CA THR A 139 2.12 -14.14 6.87
C THR A 139 1.79 -12.84 7.61
N MET A 140 0.52 -12.41 7.60
CA MET A 140 0.01 -11.29 8.42
C MET A 140 0.41 -11.44 9.89
N ARG A 141 0.15 -12.61 10.49
CA ARG A 141 0.51 -12.86 11.89
C ARG A 141 2.01 -12.75 12.13
N ARG A 142 2.85 -13.31 11.24
CA ARG A 142 4.31 -13.24 11.34
C ARG A 142 4.82 -11.80 11.31
N ILE A 143 4.32 -10.99 10.38
CA ILE A 143 4.77 -9.60 10.25
C ILE A 143 4.29 -8.75 11.43
N MET A 144 3.05 -8.93 11.89
CA MET A 144 2.47 -8.14 13.00
C MET A 144 3.12 -8.50 14.34
N PHE A 145 3.21 -9.79 14.69
CA PHE A 145 3.54 -10.21 16.06
C PHE A 145 4.92 -10.88 16.21
N GLY A 146 5.59 -11.22 15.11
CA GLY A 146 6.91 -11.86 15.14
C GLY A 146 6.89 -13.31 14.67
N GLY A 147 8.03 -14.00 14.80
CA GLY A 147 8.23 -15.31 14.18
C GLY A 147 8.54 -15.22 12.69
N LEU A 148 9.24 -14.16 12.27
CA LEU A 148 9.73 -13.97 10.91
C LEU A 148 10.61 -15.14 10.51
N ASP A 149 10.36 -15.69 9.34
CA ASP A 149 11.06 -16.85 8.80
C ASP A 149 11.95 -16.41 7.63
N ARG A 150 13.16 -16.98 7.55
CA ARG A 150 14.13 -16.65 6.50
C ARG A 150 13.65 -17.14 5.14
N ASP A 151 12.99 -18.30 5.09
CA ASP A 151 12.59 -18.91 3.83
C ASP A 151 11.40 -18.19 3.17
N THR A 152 10.56 -17.56 3.98
CA THR A 152 9.38 -16.79 3.54
C THR A 152 9.60 -15.27 3.59
N ARG A 153 10.87 -14.83 3.73
CA ARG A 153 11.22 -13.42 3.95
C ARG A 153 10.77 -12.48 2.83
N PHE A 154 10.79 -12.96 1.58
CA PHE A 154 10.33 -12.17 0.43
C PHE A 154 8.82 -11.87 0.52
N ALA A 155 8.00 -12.90 0.79
CA ALA A 155 6.56 -12.73 0.99
C ALA A 155 6.26 -11.82 2.19
N ASP A 156 6.95 -12.02 3.32
CA ASP A 156 6.82 -11.16 4.50
C ASP A 156 7.16 -9.69 4.19
N THR A 157 8.13 -9.46 3.29
CA THR A 157 8.53 -8.11 2.84
C THR A 157 7.49 -7.48 1.93
N LEU A 158 7.04 -8.19 0.89
CA LEU A 158 6.03 -7.68 -0.04
C LEU A 158 4.76 -7.25 0.68
N VAL A 159 4.30 -8.08 1.60
CA VAL A 159 3.06 -7.84 2.34
C VAL A 159 3.23 -6.67 3.32
N ALA A 160 4.36 -6.59 4.03
CA ALA A 160 4.61 -5.47 4.93
C ALA A 160 4.83 -4.14 4.16
N ASP A 161 5.44 -4.16 2.98
CA ASP A 161 5.57 -2.98 2.13
C ASP A 161 4.21 -2.57 1.54
N ALA A 162 3.34 -3.53 1.18
CA ALA A 162 1.96 -3.22 0.82
C ALA A 162 1.24 -2.49 1.97
N LEU A 163 1.36 -2.95 3.22
CA LEU A 163 0.77 -2.27 4.38
C LEU A 163 1.19 -0.80 4.51
N THR A 164 2.43 -0.44 4.14
CA THR A 164 2.87 0.98 4.16
C THR A 164 2.09 1.87 3.20
N SER A 165 1.64 1.33 2.08
CA SER A 165 0.79 2.03 1.11
C SER A 165 -0.66 2.15 1.58
N TYR A 166 -1.10 1.28 2.51
CA TYR A 166 -2.44 1.30 3.14
C TYR A 166 -2.51 2.08 4.46
N THR A 167 -1.43 2.74 4.89
CA THR A 167 -1.36 3.46 6.18
C THR A 167 -2.52 4.42 6.42
N LYS A 168 -2.90 5.19 5.39
CA LYS A 168 -4.03 6.11 5.47
C LYS A 168 -5.38 5.39 5.56
N VAL A 169 -5.59 4.32 4.79
CA VAL A 169 -6.79 3.47 4.90
C VAL A 169 -6.92 2.91 6.32
N ILE A 170 -5.82 2.45 6.92
CA ILE A 170 -5.79 1.96 8.31
C ILE A 170 -6.13 3.09 9.29
N GLY A 171 -5.61 4.30 9.08
CA GLY A 171 -5.99 5.49 9.86
C GLY A 171 -7.49 5.82 9.74
N ASP A 172 -8.05 5.71 8.55
CA ASP A 172 -9.48 5.95 8.31
C ASP A 172 -10.37 4.86 8.95
N MET A 173 -9.87 3.63 9.12
CA MET A 173 -10.60 2.61 9.91
C MET A 173 -10.85 3.10 11.34
N TRP A 174 -9.86 3.77 11.94
CA TRP A 174 -10.04 4.38 13.26
C TRP A 174 -11.03 5.53 13.22
N VAL A 175 -10.91 6.43 12.24
CA VAL A 175 -11.84 7.56 12.05
C VAL A 175 -13.28 7.07 11.90
N MET A 176 -13.52 6.04 11.08
CA MET A 176 -14.84 5.42 10.93
C MET A 176 -15.36 4.84 12.25
N THR A 177 -14.51 4.14 13.00
CA THR A 177 -14.88 3.61 14.32
C THR A 177 -15.31 4.74 15.26
N CYS A 178 -14.55 5.83 15.26
CA CYS A 178 -14.81 7.05 16.00
C CYS A 178 -16.17 7.68 15.64
N MET A 179 -16.49 7.77 14.35
CA MET A 179 -17.75 8.32 13.85
C MET A 179 -18.94 7.48 14.33
N VAL A 180 -18.84 6.16 14.19
CA VAL A 180 -19.88 5.21 14.66
C VAL A 180 -20.10 5.33 16.17
N LEU A 181 -19.03 5.36 16.96
CA LEU A 181 -19.11 5.51 18.42
C LEU A 181 -19.67 6.87 18.86
N SER A 182 -19.48 7.90 18.03
CA SER A 182 -20.02 9.25 18.28
C SER A 182 -21.41 9.47 17.68
N HIS A 183 -22.05 8.43 17.16
CA HIS A 183 -23.34 8.50 16.46
C HIS A 183 -23.36 9.51 15.29
N LYS A 184 -22.20 9.75 14.66
CA LYS A 184 -22.08 10.56 13.43
C LYS A 184 -22.17 9.64 12.21
N SER A 185 -22.90 10.06 11.19
CA SER A 185 -23.01 9.30 9.95
C SER A 185 -21.66 9.16 9.26
N VAL A 186 -21.33 7.98 8.73
CA VAL A 186 -20.06 7.71 8.03
C VAL A 186 -20.02 8.28 6.61
N ALA A 187 -21.15 8.86 6.15
CA ALA A 187 -21.25 9.67 4.94
C ALA A 187 -20.94 11.15 5.21
N SER A 188 -20.81 11.58 6.48
CA SER A 188 -20.42 12.95 6.83
C SER A 188 -18.91 13.18 6.67
N ILE A 189 -18.49 14.45 6.72
CA ILE A 189 -17.06 14.81 6.64
C ILE A 189 -16.30 14.14 7.80
N PRO A 190 -15.24 13.35 7.52
CA PRO A 190 -14.51 12.63 8.56
C PRO A 190 -13.72 13.55 9.51
N ASP A 191 -13.90 13.36 10.81
CA ASP A 191 -13.11 14.05 11.84
C ASP A 191 -11.81 13.29 12.15
N ARG A 192 -10.71 13.73 11.54
CA ARG A 192 -9.38 13.13 11.73
C ARG A 192 -8.69 13.53 13.05
N THR A 193 -9.35 14.33 13.89
CA THR A 193 -8.89 14.64 15.25
C THR A 193 -9.54 13.76 16.31
N CYS A 194 -10.47 12.88 15.92
CA CYS A 194 -11.18 12.02 16.85
C CYS A 194 -10.25 11.04 17.61
N GLY A 195 -10.42 10.98 18.93
CA GLY A 195 -9.54 10.25 19.85
C GLY A 195 -8.28 11.03 20.25
N GLY A 196 -8.08 12.23 19.71
CA GLY A 196 -6.97 13.13 20.02
C GLY A 196 -5.98 13.29 18.87
N LYS A 197 -5.20 14.38 18.95
CA LYS A 197 -4.32 14.87 17.87
C LYS A 197 -3.24 13.88 17.41
N PHE A 198 -2.90 12.89 18.25
CA PHE A 198 -1.79 11.95 18.00
C PHE A 198 -2.25 10.51 17.71
N VAL A 199 -3.53 10.17 17.85
CA VAL A 199 -3.99 8.78 17.66
C VAL A 199 -3.87 8.35 16.19
N VAL A 200 -4.47 9.10 15.26
CA VAL A 200 -4.37 8.80 13.83
C VAL A 200 -2.91 8.79 13.33
N PRO A 201 -2.05 9.77 13.67
CA PRO A 201 -0.62 9.70 13.36
C PRO A 201 0.08 8.45 13.90
N THR A 202 -0.24 8.02 15.13
CA THR A 202 0.33 6.80 15.73
C THR A 202 -0.08 5.57 14.94
N ILE A 203 -1.35 5.48 14.52
CA ILE A 203 -1.86 4.37 13.71
C ILE A 203 -1.18 4.32 12.34
N ILE A 204 -1.04 5.46 11.68
CA ILE A 204 -0.33 5.60 10.40
C ILE A 204 1.15 5.20 10.54
N ALA A 205 1.76 5.36 11.72
CA ALA A 205 3.14 4.96 11.98
C ALA A 205 3.33 3.42 12.13
N ILE A 206 2.26 2.66 12.42
CA ILE A 206 2.36 1.22 12.70
C ILE A 206 2.98 0.41 11.55
N PRO A 207 2.55 0.55 10.27
CA PRO A 207 3.18 -0.18 9.16
C PRO A 207 4.68 0.11 9.00
N TYR A 208 5.12 1.34 9.28
CA TYR A 208 6.54 1.71 9.25
C TYR A 208 7.32 1.09 10.42
N LEU A 209 6.72 1.02 11.62
CA LEU A 209 7.30 0.31 12.77
C LEU A 209 7.48 -1.18 12.49
N ILE A 210 6.51 -1.82 11.80
CA ILE A 210 6.62 -3.22 11.39
C ILE A 210 7.83 -3.41 10.47
N ARG A 211 8.00 -2.54 9.47
CA ARG A 211 9.15 -2.60 8.56
C ARG A 211 10.47 -2.32 9.26
N LEU A 212 10.51 -1.33 10.16
CA LEU A 212 11.68 -1.05 10.99
C LEU A 212 12.07 -2.29 11.81
N ARG A 213 11.12 -2.91 12.51
CA ARG A 213 11.35 -4.13 13.31
C ARG A 213 11.89 -5.27 12.43
N GLN A 214 11.29 -5.48 11.26
CA GLN A 214 11.73 -6.51 10.33
C GLN A 214 13.19 -6.27 9.88
N CYS A 215 13.54 -5.04 9.51
CA CYS A 215 14.88 -4.70 9.06
C CYS A 215 15.93 -4.85 10.18
N LEU A 216 15.62 -4.39 11.40
CA LEU A 216 16.51 -4.58 12.55
C LEU A 216 16.68 -6.06 12.91
N THR A 217 15.60 -6.84 12.85
CA THR A 217 15.66 -8.29 13.11
C THR A 217 16.60 -8.99 12.12
N ASP A 218 16.51 -8.65 10.83
CA ASP A 218 17.41 -9.22 9.81
C ASP A 218 18.86 -8.79 10.01
N TYR A 219 19.09 -7.52 10.35
CA TYR A 219 20.43 -7.01 10.65
C TYR A 219 21.07 -7.81 11.80
N LEU A 220 20.35 -8.00 12.89
CA LEU A 220 20.82 -8.80 14.03
C LEU A 220 21.05 -10.27 13.63
N ARG A 221 20.15 -10.85 12.83
CA ARG A 221 20.29 -12.23 12.31
C ARG A 221 21.45 -12.42 11.35
N SER A 222 21.93 -11.35 10.72
CA SER A 222 23.15 -11.36 9.89
C SER A 222 24.44 -11.34 10.72
N GLY A 223 24.34 -11.36 12.05
CA GLY A 223 25.47 -11.16 12.96
C GLY A 223 25.97 -9.71 12.95
N ALA A 224 25.08 -8.75 12.66
CA ALA A 224 25.39 -7.32 12.52
C ALA A 224 26.46 -7.02 11.45
N ARG A 225 26.53 -7.85 10.38
CA ARG A 225 27.50 -7.69 9.29
C ARG A 225 26.89 -7.13 8.02
N ASP A 226 25.66 -7.52 7.68
CA ASP A 226 25.00 -7.00 6.49
C ASP A 226 24.33 -5.66 6.77
N THR A 227 25.09 -4.59 6.54
CA THR A 227 24.64 -3.21 6.73
C THR A 227 23.49 -2.82 5.80
N THR A 228 23.18 -3.62 4.76
CA THR A 228 22.01 -3.38 3.91
C THR A 228 20.73 -3.39 4.74
N HIS A 229 20.58 -4.31 5.68
CA HIS A 229 19.41 -4.37 6.55
C HIS A 229 19.32 -3.15 7.48
N LEU A 230 20.46 -2.66 7.99
CA LEU A 230 20.52 -1.46 8.82
C LEU A 230 20.17 -0.21 8.02
N LEU A 231 20.69 -0.06 6.80
CA LEU A 231 20.33 1.05 5.91
C LEU A 231 18.84 1.03 5.56
N ASN A 232 18.25 -0.16 5.36
CA ASN A 232 16.81 -0.27 5.17
C ASN A 232 16.03 0.16 6.42
N ALA A 233 16.53 -0.16 7.62
CA ALA A 233 15.95 0.32 8.87
C ALA A 233 15.97 1.85 8.94
N VAL A 234 17.10 2.49 8.61
CA VAL A 234 17.21 3.96 8.55
C VAL A 234 16.18 4.55 7.58
N LYS A 235 15.97 3.94 6.41
CA LYS A 235 14.95 4.37 5.45
C LYS A 235 13.55 4.43 6.07
N TYR A 236 13.14 3.42 6.84
CA TYR A 236 11.83 3.47 7.51
C TYR A 236 11.82 4.42 8.71
N THR A 237 12.97 4.64 9.35
CA THR A 237 13.11 5.63 10.42
C THR A 237 12.88 7.06 9.94
N THR A 238 13.32 7.41 8.71
CA THR A 238 13.12 8.77 8.17
C THR A 238 11.64 9.16 8.02
N THR A 239 10.72 8.18 8.07
CA THR A 239 9.28 8.44 8.00
C THR A 239 8.71 9.02 9.30
N PHE A 240 9.24 8.65 10.48
CA PHE A 240 8.67 9.09 11.76
C PHE A 240 8.74 10.60 11.98
N PRO A 241 9.85 11.30 11.70
CA PRO A 241 9.88 12.76 11.80
C PRO A 241 8.81 13.44 10.95
N VAL A 242 8.54 12.94 9.74
CA VAL A 242 7.48 13.49 8.85
C VAL A 242 6.10 13.36 9.49
N ILE A 243 5.80 12.21 10.09
CA ILE A 243 4.52 11.95 10.78
C ILE A 243 4.39 12.81 12.04
N ILE A 244 5.43 12.84 12.88
CA ILE A 244 5.42 13.56 14.17
C ILE A 244 5.30 15.06 13.94
N LEU A 245 6.13 15.64 13.06
CA LEU A 245 6.11 17.07 12.79
C LEU A 245 4.78 17.52 12.18
N SER A 246 4.18 16.69 11.32
CA SER A 246 2.83 16.93 10.81
C SER A 246 1.77 16.94 11.91
N ALA A 247 1.81 15.97 12.83
CA ALA A 247 0.89 15.92 13.97
C ALA A 247 1.04 17.13 14.89
N VAL A 248 2.28 17.54 15.17
CA VAL A 248 2.61 18.73 15.97
C VAL A 248 2.12 20.00 15.29
N GLN A 249 2.35 20.17 13.99
CA GLN A 249 1.88 21.34 13.23
C GLN A 249 0.36 21.47 13.23
N ARG A 250 -0.39 20.37 13.03
CA ARG A 250 -1.86 20.39 13.18
C ARG A 250 -2.32 20.69 14.61
N SER A 251 -1.44 20.48 15.59
CA SER A 251 -1.73 20.77 16.98
C SER A 251 -1.50 22.23 17.35
N HIS A 252 -0.62 22.95 16.64
CA HIS A 252 -0.36 24.36 16.87
C HIS A 252 -1.57 25.19 16.43
N SER A 253 -2.31 25.73 17.41
CA SER A 253 -3.27 26.81 17.17
C SER A 253 -2.50 28.10 16.90
N GLU A 254 -3.02 28.95 16.01
CA GLU A 254 -2.46 30.27 15.66
C GLU A 254 -2.24 31.22 16.85
N SER A 255 -2.76 30.89 18.04
CA SER A 255 -2.67 31.69 19.26
C SER A 255 -1.52 31.31 20.21
N ASP A 256 -0.72 30.29 19.90
CA ASP A 256 0.29 29.76 20.84
C ASP A 256 1.65 30.45 20.67
N ASN A 257 1.75 31.69 21.17
CA ASN A 257 2.99 32.49 21.20
C ASN A 257 4.10 31.88 22.10
N GLY A 258 3.83 30.75 22.78
CA GLY A 258 4.74 30.10 23.73
C GLY A 258 5.46 28.84 23.21
N SER A 259 5.27 28.44 21.96
CA SER A 259 5.91 27.21 21.44
C SER A 259 7.43 27.35 21.30
N PHE A 260 8.19 26.37 21.80
CA PHE A 260 9.66 26.31 21.76
C PHE A 260 10.28 26.46 20.34
N LEU A 261 9.54 26.10 19.30
CA LEU A 261 9.91 26.30 17.89
C LEU A 261 8.78 27.05 17.18
N GLY A 262 9.10 28.16 16.51
CA GLY A 262 8.11 28.90 15.73
C GLY A 262 7.53 28.08 14.58
N ALA A 263 6.29 28.39 14.16
CA ALA A 263 5.56 27.67 13.12
C ALA A 263 6.34 27.53 11.79
N LEU A 264 7.05 28.60 11.38
CA LEU A 264 7.91 28.57 10.19
C LEU A 264 9.07 27.57 10.32
N THR A 265 9.70 27.51 11.49
CA THR A 265 10.79 26.56 11.75
C THR A 265 10.30 25.12 11.72
N LEU A 266 9.13 24.85 12.32
CA LEU A 266 8.49 23.54 12.26
C LEU A 266 8.19 23.16 10.81
N TYR A 267 7.62 24.08 10.02
CA TYR A 267 7.32 23.85 8.60
C TYR A 267 8.58 23.50 7.81
N ASN A 268 9.64 24.30 7.95
CA ASN A 268 10.91 24.07 7.26
C ASN A 268 11.55 22.73 7.65
N LEU A 269 11.49 22.36 8.93
CA LEU A 269 11.97 21.07 9.40
C LEU A 269 11.15 19.92 8.82
N TRP A 270 9.82 20.06 8.76
CA TRP A 270 8.95 19.06 8.14
C TRP A 270 9.27 18.89 6.64
N VAL A 271 9.43 19.99 5.90
CA VAL A 271 9.83 19.96 4.48
C VAL A 271 11.19 19.26 4.31
N LEU A 272 12.17 19.55 5.16
CA LEU A 272 13.47 18.89 5.12
C LEU A 272 13.36 17.38 5.37
N CYS A 273 12.65 16.97 6.43
CA CYS A 273 12.43 15.56 6.74
C CYS A 273 11.68 14.85 5.60
N MET A 274 10.71 15.53 5.00
CA MET A 274 9.95 15.06 3.86
C MET A 274 10.84 14.81 2.64
N ILE A 275 11.71 15.75 2.30
CA ILE A 275 12.65 15.64 1.17
C ILE A 275 13.63 14.49 1.42
N VAL A 276 14.22 14.41 2.61
CA VAL A 276 15.15 13.33 2.98
C VAL A 276 14.47 11.97 2.88
N ASN A 277 13.27 11.82 3.45
CA ASN A 277 12.50 10.58 3.39
C ASN A 277 12.17 10.18 1.94
N SER A 278 11.72 11.13 1.12
CA SER A 278 11.30 10.89 -0.26
C SER A 278 12.49 10.51 -1.14
N LEU A 279 13.59 11.27 -1.08
CA LEU A 279 14.80 11.00 -1.86
C LEU A 279 15.50 9.71 -1.43
N TYR A 280 15.60 9.44 -0.12
CA TYR A 280 16.23 8.21 0.35
C TYR A 280 15.40 6.98 -0.05
N SER A 281 14.08 7.06 0.08
CA SER A 281 13.20 5.96 -0.34
C SER A 281 13.22 5.75 -1.85
N PHE A 282 13.28 6.82 -2.65
CA PHE A 282 13.43 6.73 -4.10
C PHE A 282 14.76 6.07 -4.50
N TYR A 283 15.87 6.49 -3.89
CA TYR A 283 17.17 5.85 -4.08
C TYR A 283 17.12 4.35 -3.75
N TRP A 284 16.43 3.99 -2.66
CA TRP A 284 16.25 2.61 -2.25
C TRP A 284 15.47 1.80 -3.29
N ASP A 285 14.34 2.31 -3.76
CA ASP A 285 13.50 1.64 -4.75
C ASP A 285 14.31 1.35 -6.03
N VAL A 286 14.99 2.35 -6.58
CA VAL A 286 15.79 2.22 -7.81
C VAL A 286 17.00 1.31 -7.63
N THR A 287 17.79 1.51 -6.56
CA THR A 287 19.12 0.89 -6.44
C THR A 287 19.09 -0.46 -5.73
N LYS A 288 18.22 -0.62 -4.73
CA LYS A 288 18.20 -1.80 -3.85
C LYS A 288 17.06 -2.73 -4.20
N ASP A 289 15.85 -2.21 -4.41
CA ASP A 289 14.69 -3.06 -4.66
C ASP A 289 14.63 -3.51 -6.12
N TRP A 290 14.93 -2.62 -7.07
CA TRP A 290 14.99 -2.90 -8.51
C TRP A 290 16.40 -3.21 -9.03
N ASP A 291 17.42 -3.09 -8.18
CA ASP A 291 18.82 -3.40 -8.52
C ASP A 291 19.36 -2.68 -9.77
N LEU A 292 18.82 -1.49 -10.08
CA LEU A 292 19.29 -0.70 -11.20
C LEU A 292 20.63 -0.05 -10.87
N THR A 293 21.38 0.30 -11.91
CA THR A 293 22.75 0.79 -11.79
C THR A 293 22.87 2.31 -11.92
N MET A 294 21.75 3.03 -12.09
CA MET A 294 21.71 4.48 -12.33
C MET A 294 22.53 5.29 -11.31
N PHE A 295 22.44 4.93 -10.03
CA PHE A 295 23.15 5.60 -8.94
C PHE A 295 24.43 4.89 -8.50
N LYS A 296 24.82 3.79 -9.18
CA LYS A 296 26.02 3.02 -8.85
C LYS A 296 27.19 3.52 -9.71
N ILE A 297 28.10 4.26 -9.09
CA ILE A 297 29.35 4.70 -9.73
C ILE A 297 30.30 3.49 -9.79
N SER A 298 30.27 2.75 -10.89
CA SER A 298 31.21 1.64 -11.14
C SER A 298 31.59 1.61 -12.60
N SER A 299 32.90 1.57 -12.88
CA SER A 299 33.46 1.45 -14.23
C SER A 299 32.92 0.23 -14.98
N LYS A 300 32.58 -0.85 -14.26
CA LYS A 300 31.96 -2.06 -14.84
C LYS A 300 30.57 -1.81 -15.43
N ASN A 301 29.86 -0.76 -14.99
CA ASN A 301 28.52 -0.42 -15.49
C ASN A 301 28.57 0.43 -16.78
N ALA A 302 29.74 0.96 -17.16
CA ALA A 302 29.87 1.81 -18.34
C ALA A 302 29.64 1.05 -19.66
N ASN A 303 29.86 -0.26 -19.66
CA ASN A 303 29.74 -1.14 -20.83
C ASN A 303 28.38 -1.88 -20.92
N LEU A 304 27.41 -1.54 -20.07
CA LEU A 304 26.08 -2.14 -20.14
C LEU A 304 25.31 -1.62 -21.37
N PRO A 305 24.51 -2.48 -22.03
CA PRO A 305 23.79 -2.11 -23.25
C PRO A 305 22.79 -0.96 -23.03
N HIS A 306 22.29 -0.82 -21.80
CA HIS A 306 21.39 0.25 -21.39
C HIS A 306 21.95 0.97 -20.17
N LYS A 307 22.28 2.25 -20.33
CA LYS A 307 22.93 3.06 -19.27
C LYS A 307 22.03 3.13 -18.04
N GLY A 308 22.58 2.73 -16.89
CA GLY A 308 21.90 2.80 -15.61
C GLY A 308 20.88 1.67 -15.36
N LEU A 309 20.67 0.75 -16.29
CA LEU A 309 19.91 -0.48 -16.05
C LEU A 309 20.86 -1.64 -15.71
N ARG A 310 20.30 -2.79 -15.32
CA ARG A 310 21.06 -4.04 -15.12
C ARG A 310 21.17 -4.83 -16.43
N SER A 311 22.00 -5.86 -16.46
CA SER A 311 22.27 -6.66 -17.66
C SER A 311 21.11 -7.54 -18.11
N ILE A 312 20.33 -8.08 -17.16
CA ILE A 312 19.20 -8.99 -17.44
C ILE A 312 17.89 -8.25 -17.19
N LEU A 313 17.07 -8.16 -18.24
CA LEU A 313 15.75 -7.52 -18.24
C LEU A 313 14.73 -8.49 -18.84
N TYR A 314 13.64 -8.77 -18.10
CA TYR A 314 12.54 -9.63 -18.56
C TYR A 314 11.41 -8.84 -19.24
N PHE A 315 11.26 -7.56 -18.91
CA PHE A 315 10.27 -6.72 -19.61
C PHE A 315 10.80 -6.40 -21.02
N PRO A 316 9.95 -6.49 -22.07
CA PRO A 316 10.39 -6.49 -23.46
C PRO A 316 11.03 -5.19 -23.92
N SER A 317 10.78 -4.09 -23.22
CA SER A 317 11.26 -2.76 -23.57
C SER A 317 12.00 -2.12 -22.38
N PRO A 318 13.25 -1.64 -22.56
CA PRO A 318 13.99 -0.95 -21.51
C PRO A 318 13.30 0.36 -21.07
N TYR A 319 12.48 0.96 -21.94
CA TYR A 319 11.71 2.17 -21.63
C TYR A 319 10.71 1.98 -20.49
N ILE A 320 10.24 0.75 -20.25
CA ILE A 320 9.35 0.43 -19.12
C ILE A 320 10.07 0.72 -17.79
N TYR A 321 11.36 0.41 -17.69
CA TYR A 321 12.15 0.66 -16.48
C TYR A 321 12.36 2.15 -16.24
N TYR A 322 12.71 2.91 -17.28
CA TYR A 322 12.87 4.36 -17.17
C TYR A 322 11.55 5.05 -16.83
N ALA A 323 10.44 4.62 -17.43
CA ALA A 323 9.11 5.11 -17.11
C ALA A 323 8.73 4.81 -15.65
N ALA A 324 8.99 3.59 -15.16
CA ALA A 324 8.75 3.23 -13.76
C ALA A 324 9.60 4.06 -12.78
N VAL A 325 10.87 4.34 -13.10
CA VAL A 325 11.74 5.23 -12.32
C VAL A 325 11.17 6.66 -12.28
N PHE A 326 10.75 7.19 -13.42
CA PHE A 326 10.16 8.53 -13.50
C PHE A 326 8.85 8.61 -12.70
N VAL A 327 7.95 7.65 -12.90
CA VAL A 327 6.66 7.59 -12.18
C VAL A 327 6.88 7.44 -10.67
N ASP A 328 7.81 6.59 -10.22
CA ASP A 328 8.10 6.46 -8.79
C ASP A 328 8.68 7.75 -8.21
N PHE A 329 9.58 8.43 -8.92
CA PHE A 329 10.12 9.72 -8.48
C PHE A 329 9.01 10.75 -8.22
N ILE A 330 8.09 10.93 -9.19
CA ILE A 330 6.99 11.89 -9.07
C ILE A 330 6.03 11.49 -7.94
N LEU A 331 5.59 10.23 -7.93
CA LEU A 331 4.59 9.76 -6.98
C LEU A 331 5.15 9.63 -5.56
N ARG A 332 6.46 9.48 -5.37
CA ARG A 332 7.10 9.45 -4.03
C ARG A 332 6.84 10.72 -3.23
N PHE A 333 6.83 11.88 -3.88
CA PHE A 333 6.50 13.13 -3.20
C PHE A 333 5.02 13.20 -2.79
N THR A 334 4.12 12.55 -3.55
CA THR A 334 2.67 12.57 -3.25
C THR A 334 2.32 11.93 -1.92
N TRP A 335 3.06 10.90 -1.49
CA TRP A 335 2.85 10.29 -0.17
C TRP A 335 3.01 11.33 0.96
N SER A 336 4.03 12.18 0.85
CA SER A 336 4.29 13.20 1.85
C SER A 336 3.30 14.36 1.80
N LEU A 337 2.75 14.68 0.62
CA LEU A 337 1.70 15.70 0.48
C LEU A 337 0.43 15.34 1.27
N LYS A 338 0.07 14.04 1.36
CA LYS A 338 -1.07 13.56 2.18
C LYS A 338 -0.96 13.94 3.65
N VAL A 339 0.26 14.07 4.14
CA VAL A 339 0.56 14.32 5.54
C VAL A 339 0.84 15.82 5.77
N SER A 340 0.92 16.64 4.70
CA SER A 340 1.17 18.07 4.80
C SER A 340 0.03 18.83 5.50
N PRO A 341 0.32 19.74 6.45
CA PRO A 341 -0.72 20.58 7.06
C PRO A 341 -1.12 21.78 6.21
N HIS A 342 -0.32 22.18 5.20
CA HIS A 342 -0.48 23.45 4.49
C HIS A 342 -0.98 23.33 3.05
N LEU A 343 -1.20 22.11 2.55
CA LEU A 343 -1.85 21.89 1.26
C LEU A 343 -3.37 21.88 1.44
N TYR A 344 -3.90 23.05 1.80
CA TYR A 344 -5.33 23.28 2.05
C TYR A 344 -6.20 22.77 0.89
N PHE A 345 -5.80 22.99 -0.36
CA PHE A 345 -6.58 22.59 -1.53
C PHE A 345 -6.79 21.07 -1.71
N PHE A 346 -5.79 20.24 -1.39
CA PHE A 346 -5.86 18.78 -1.59
C PHE A 346 -6.22 18.00 -0.31
N ASN A 347 -5.93 18.56 0.87
CA ASN A 347 -6.21 17.91 2.16
C ASN A 347 -7.53 18.31 2.79
N GLU A 348 -8.12 19.45 2.44
CA GLU A 348 -9.52 19.72 2.77
C GLU A 348 -10.44 18.93 1.85
N GLN A 349 -10.01 18.71 0.60
CA GLN A 349 -10.79 17.95 -0.34
C GLN A 349 -10.71 16.44 -0.13
N GLU A 350 -11.80 15.85 0.36
CA GLU A 350 -11.91 14.41 0.61
C GLU A 350 -11.64 13.58 -0.67
N GLY A 351 -12.01 14.13 -1.83
CA GLY A 351 -11.69 13.56 -3.14
C GLY A 351 -10.19 13.61 -3.49
N GLY A 352 -9.51 14.70 -3.10
CA GLY A 352 -8.05 14.86 -3.28
C GLY A 352 -7.26 13.85 -2.44
N VAL A 353 -7.66 13.66 -1.18
CA VAL A 353 -7.07 12.65 -0.29
C VAL A 353 -7.23 11.23 -0.87
N PHE A 354 -8.43 10.89 -1.35
CA PHE A 354 -8.68 9.60 -2.01
C PHE A 354 -7.85 9.44 -3.30
N ALA A 355 -7.72 10.48 -4.12
CA ALA A 355 -6.88 10.44 -5.31
C ALA A 355 -5.39 10.20 -4.97
N LEU A 356 -4.88 10.84 -3.92
CA LEU A 356 -3.52 10.59 -3.42
C LEU A 356 -3.36 9.14 -2.94
N GLU A 357 -4.38 8.55 -2.31
CA GLU A 357 -4.40 7.12 -1.94
C GLU A 357 -4.30 6.21 -3.16
N MET A 358 -5.08 6.49 -4.21
CA MET A 358 -5.02 5.75 -5.48
C MET A 358 -3.65 5.86 -6.16
N MET A 359 -3.05 7.04 -6.16
CA MET A 359 -1.71 7.25 -6.73
C MET A 359 -0.62 6.47 -5.97
N GLU A 360 -0.70 6.39 -4.64
CA GLU A 360 0.25 5.58 -3.86
C GLU A 360 0.06 4.07 -4.13
N LEU A 361 -1.19 3.62 -4.30
CA LEU A 361 -1.47 2.24 -4.68
C LEU A 361 -0.93 1.91 -6.07
N LEU A 362 -1.13 2.79 -7.05
CA LEU A 362 -0.57 2.67 -8.41
C LEU A 362 0.96 2.62 -8.37
N ARG A 363 1.60 3.52 -7.62
CA ARG A 363 3.06 3.54 -7.46
C ARG A 363 3.57 2.20 -6.91
N ARG A 364 2.95 1.69 -5.84
CA ARG A 364 3.32 0.40 -5.25
C ARG A 364 3.08 -0.77 -6.21
N TRP A 365 2.02 -0.72 -7.00
CA TRP A 365 1.71 -1.72 -8.01
C TRP A 365 2.80 -1.77 -9.11
N VAL A 366 3.25 -0.61 -9.61
CA VAL A 366 4.39 -0.54 -10.54
C VAL A 366 5.67 -1.07 -9.88
N TRP A 367 5.97 -0.67 -8.65
CA TRP A 367 7.13 -1.14 -7.89
C TRP A 367 7.16 -2.67 -7.75
N LEU A 368 6.00 -3.30 -7.59
CA LEU A 368 5.87 -4.74 -7.36
C LEU A 368 6.39 -5.57 -8.54
N PHE A 369 6.09 -5.16 -9.77
CA PHE A 369 6.57 -5.82 -10.99
C PHE A 369 8.08 -5.92 -11.02
N LEU A 370 8.75 -4.78 -10.87
CA LEU A 370 10.21 -4.68 -10.88
C LEU A 370 10.84 -5.36 -9.66
N ARG A 371 10.20 -5.29 -8.48
CA ARG A 371 10.68 -5.97 -7.28
C ARG A 371 10.68 -7.48 -7.45
N ILE A 372 9.59 -8.07 -7.96
CA ILE A 372 9.48 -9.52 -8.16
C ILE A 372 10.46 -9.99 -9.23
N GLU A 373 10.56 -9.27 -10.35
CA GLU A 373 11.53 -9.57 -11.39
C GLU A 373 12.97 -9.56 -10.86
N THR A 374 13.30 -8.58 -10.03
CA THR A 374 14.63 -8.48 -9.39
C THR A 374 14.88 -9.68 -8.47
N GLU A 375 13.91 -10.06 -7.67
CA GLU A 375 14.04 -11.22 -6.77
C GLU A 375 14.16 -12.54 -7.55
N TRP A 376 13.45 -12.66 -8.67
CA TRP A 376 13.58 -13.76 -9.61
C TRP A 376 15.01 -13.90 -10.13
N ILE A 377 15.60 -12.81 -10.63
CA ILE A 377 16.97 -12.78 -11.13
C ILE A 377 17.97 -13.16 -10.03
N ARG A 378 17.80 -12.63 -8.81
CA ARG A 378 18.69 -12.95 -7.67
C ARG A 378 18.62 -14.42 -7.29
N THR A 379 17.42 -14.99 -7.28
CA THR A 379 17.18 -16.39 -6.88
C THR A 379 17.70 -17.38 -7.92
N THR A 380 17.45 -17.11 -9.21
CA THR A 380 17.93 -17.89 -10.35
C THR A 380 19.45 -17.80 -10.49
N GLY A 381 20.01 -16.59 -10.46
CA GLY A 381 21.46 -16.36 -10.57
C GLY A 381 22.28 -16.92 -9.40
N SER A 382 21.68 -17.07 -8.22
CA SER A 382 22.33 -17.69 -7.05
C SER A 382 22.18 -19.21 -7.00
N GLY A 383 21.50 -19.84 -7.97
CA GLY A 383 21.20 -21.28 -7.94
C GLY A 383 20.32 -21.72 -6.76
N ARG A 384 19.58 -20.80 -6.13
CA ARG A 384 18.78 -21.05 -4.91
C ARG A 384 17.35 -21.51 -5.21
N LEU A 385 17.05 -21.79 -6.47
CA LEU A 385 15.79 -22.44 -6.82
C LEU A 385 15.75 -23.83 -6.17
N PRO A 386 14.59 -24.25 -5.62
CA PRO A 386 14.43 -25.64 -5.23
C PRO A 386 14.66 -26.53 -6.47
N VAL A 387 15.44 -27.60 -6.26
CA VAL A 387 16.08 -28.54 -7.23
C VAL A 387 15.19 -29.07 -8.36
N ALA A 388 13.88 -28.85 -8.33
CA ALA A 388 12.90 -29.40 -9.27
C ALA A 388 12.87 -28.73 -10.66
N MET A 389 13.92 -27.98 -11.03
CA MET A 389 14.21 -27.52 -12.41
C MET A 389 15.42 -28.24 -13.02
N SER A 390 16.22 -28.95 -12.23
CA SER A 390 17.40 -29.66 -12.75
C SER A 390 17.02 -30.85 -13.64
N GLU A 391 15.82 -31.41 -13.45
CA GLU A 391 15.37 -32.62 -14.19
C GLU A 391 14.63 -32.32 -15.50
N ALA A 392 14.22 -31.07 -15.74
CA ALA A 392 13.57 -30.67 -17.00
C ALA A 392 14.57 -30.27 -18.10
N GLY A 393 15.81 -29.96 -17.73
CA GLY A 393 16.87 -29.57 -18.67
C GLY A 393 17.73 -30.73 -19.18
N THR A 394 17.73 -31.88 -18.50
CA THR A 394 18.54 -33.05 -18.88
C THR A 394 17.83 -33.99 -19.84
N GLY A 395 16.49 -33.96 -19.94
CA GLY A 395 15.72 -34.85 -20.83
C GLY A 395 15.71 -34.49 -22.32
N LEU A 396 16.33 -33.38 -22.72
CA LEU A 396 16.37 -32.92 -24.12
C LEU A 396 17.70 -33.18 -24.83
N HIS A 397 18.70 -33.73 -24.13
CA HIS A 397 20.03 -34.04 -24.70
C HIS A 397 20.34 -35.54 -24.85
N GLU A 398 19.48 -36.46 -24.40
CA GLU A 398 19.70 -37.92 -24.53
C GLU A 398 18.85 -38.61 -25.62
N ALA A 399 18.21 -37.84 -26.50
CA ALA A 399 17.48 -38.38 -27.66
C ALA A 399 18.05 -37.84 -28.97
N LYS A 400 19.35 -38.06 -29.18
CA LYS A 400 20.08 -38.04 -30.46
C LYS A 400 21.53 -38.42 -30.18
N ASP A 401 21.76 -39.72 -30.04
CA ASP A 401 22.78 -40.50 -30.77
C ASP A 401 22.82 -41.93 -30.25
#